data_AF-A0A433Q0C6-F1
#
_entry.id   AF-A0A433Q0C6-F1
#
_cell.length_a   1.000
_cell.length_b   1.000
_cell.length_c   1.000
_cell.angle_alpha   90.00
_cell.angle_beta   90.00
_cell.angle_gamma   90.00
#
_symmetry.space_group_name_H-M   'P 1'
#
loop_
_entity.id
_entity.type
_entity.pdbx_description
1 polymer ?
#
loop_
_entity_poly.entity_id
_entity_poly.type
_entity_poly.pdbx_seq_one_letter_code
_entity_poly.pdbx_strand_id
1 'polypeptide(L)'
;MIKHRASQDKFDLTVRVLSCLESDIVYLPYKEHDRITADTQAVTHAAFLSMGTAWKSDGRFPWENPHFVGGIENVKVNVALRIYSNKWHVYAGLAIMNPSARVQIQQYAKSVADLFKLMITENETELIARVKTAGEFVFGKSNAHHQPILLSDSLLDEYSLSKMPKDQSMPNSHLSLLAMVDCWYQLGLNPYEHMVCQTPLFRLWMGITEYLFRTPNLLDGALHAAVHSRENRGTDMEFLTAARGWAECVDLGNMEGYRRRFEGTASFFKDRFAESAVLGNRMIQMIMKKTGGKEKEGEE
;
A
#
# COMPACT_ATOMS: atom_id res chain seq x y z
N MET A 1 -8.14 -21.46 7.27
CA MET A 1 -8.75 -22.12 8.44
C MET A 1 -7.78 -22.13 9.60
N ILE A 2 -8.21 -21.62 10.75
CA ILE A 2 -7.38 -21.46 11.96
C ILE A 2 -8.06 -22.21 13.10
N LYS A 3 -7.42 -23.24 13.63
CA LYS A 3 -7.91 -23.93 14.82
C LYS A 3 -7.39 -23.23 16.08
N HIS A 4 -8.11 -22.23 16.56
CA HIS A 4 -7.79 -21.53 17.80
C HIS A 4 -9.01 -21.49 18.72
N ARG A 5 -8.85 -21.90 19.98
CA ARG A 5 -9.93 -21.97 20.98
C ARG A 5 -11.14 -22.80 20.52
N ALA A 6 -10.91 -23.87 19.75
CA ALA A 6 -11.94 -24.77 19.23
C ALA A 6 -11.56 -26.25 19.39
N SER A 7 -12.54 -27.12 19.64
CA SER A 7 -12.36 -28.58 19.62
C SER A 7 -12.18 -29.09 18.19
N GLN A 8 -11.61 -30.29 18.04
CA GLN A 8 -11.42 -30.92 16.72
C GLN A 8 -12.76 -31.14 16.00
N ASP A 9 -13.76 -31.69 16.70
CA ASP A 9 -15.08 -31.98 16.10
C ASP A 9 -15.77 -30.74 15.52
N LYS A 10 -15.65 -29.59 16.22
CA LYS A 10 -16.23 -28.32 15.74
C LYS A 10 -15.42 -27.74 14.58
N PHE A 11 -14.11 -27.92 14.60
CA PHE A 11 -13.25 -27.53 13.48
C PHE A 11 -13.58 -28.32 12.22
N ASP A 12 -13.69 -29.64 12.31
CA ASP A 12 -14.00 -30.53 11.18
C ASP A 12 -15.42 -30.31 10.65
N LEU A 13 -16.38 -30.05 11.54
CA LEU A 13 -17.72 -29.62 11.13
C LEU A 13 -17.65 -28.33 10.31
N THR A 14 -16.88 -27.34 10.77
CA THR A 14 -16.75 -26.06 10.06
C THR A 14 -16.11 -26.25 8.68
N VAL A 15 -15.05 -27.06 8.58
CA VAL A 15 -14.41 -27.38 7.30
C VAL A 15 -15.41 -28.04 6.33
N ARG A 16 -16.21 -29.01 6.79
CA ARG A 16 -17.24 -29.65 5.96
C ARG A 16 -18.37 -28.71 5.55
N VAL A 17 -18.77 -27.79 6.42
CA VAL A 17 -19.80 -26.79 6.07
C VAL A 17 -19.27 -25.83 5.02
N LEU A 18 -18.01 -25.40 5.13
CA LEU A 18 -17.40 -24.46 4.18
C LEU A 18 -16.94 -25.11 2.87
N SER A 19 -16.85 -26.44 2.78
CA SER A 19 -16.39 -27.11 1.57
C SER A 19 -17.33 -26.91 0.38
N CYS A 20 -18.59 -26.52 0.61
CA CYS A 20 -19.53 -26.18 -0.47
C CYS A 20 -19.18 -24.89 -1.22
N LEU A 21 -18.27 -24.06 -0.67
CA LEU A 21 -17.84 -22.82 -1.30
C LEU A 21 -16.76 -23.04 -2.38
N GLU A 22 -16.28 -24.28 -2.55
CA GLU A 22 -15.22 -24.65 -3.51
C GLU A 22 -13.98 -23.73 -3.41
N SER A 23 -13.73 -23.20 -2.22
CA SER A 23 -12.59 -22.32 -1.95
C SER A 23 -11.35 -23.12 -1.58
N ASP A 24 -10.17 -22.62 -1.93
CA ASP A 24 -8.90 -23.20 -1.48
C ASP A 24 -8.72 -22.99 0.04
N ILE A 25 -8.81 -24.09 0.79
CA ILE A 25 -8.70 -24.06 2.25
C ILE A 25 -7.24 -24.21 2.67
N VAL A 26 -6.63 -23.09 3.10
CA VAL A 26 -5.30 -23.09 3.72
C VAL A 26 -5.42 -23.30 5.23
N TYR A 27 -4.55 -24.11 5.82
CA TYR A 27 -4.53 -24.39 7.26
C TYR A 27 -3.33 -23.72 7.93
N LEU A 28 -3.56 -22.85 8.92
CA LEU A 28 -2.49 -22.08 9.58
C LEU A 28 -2.72 -21.98 11.09
N PRO A 29 -1.66 -21.98 11.91
CA PRO A 29 -1.71 -21.50 13.29
C PRO A 29 -2.11 -20.02 13.35
N TYR A 30 -2.83 -19.62 14.40
CA TYR A 30 -3.32 -18.24 14.52
C TYR A 30 -2.18 -17.21 14.51
N LYS A 31 -1.05 -17.50 15.16
CA LYS A 31 0.12 -16.61 15.20
C LYS A 31 0.71 -16.37 13.81
N GLU A 32 0.74 -17.42 13.00
CA GLU A 32 1.27 -17.35 11.64
C GLU A 32 0.32 -16.57 10.73
N HIS A 33 -0.98 -16.85 10.82
CA HIS A 33 -2.01 -16.04 10.15
C HIS A 33 -1.92 -14.55 10.52
N ASP A 34 -1.83 -14.23 11.81
CA ASP A 34 -1.79 -12.84 12.28
C ASP A 34 -0.51 -12.15 11.81
N ARG A 35 0.62 -12.86 11.77
CA ARG A 35 1.87 -12.33 11.19
C ARG A 35 1.73 -12.06 9.69
N ILE A 36 1.28 -13.03 8.91
CA ILE A 36 1.13 -12.90 7.45
C ILE A 36 0.14 -11.77 7.10
N THR A 37 -0.97 -11.67 7.83
CA THR A 37 -1.95 -10.58 7.62
C THR A 37 -1.38 -9.22 7.99
N ALA A 38 -0.54 -9.12 9.03
CA ALA A 38 0.19 -7.88 9.30
C ALA A 38 1.13 -7.53 8.13
N ASP A 39 1.99 -8.47 7.72
CA ASP A 39 3.01 -8.30 6.67
C ASP A 39 2.42 -7.82 5.33
N THR A 40 1.22 -8.29 5.00
CA THR A 40 0.56 -8.01 3.71
C THR A 40 -0.43 -6.84 3.75
N GLN A 41 -1.03 -6.53 4.90
CA GLN A 41 -2.15 -5.58 4.95
C GLN A 41 -1.89 -4.35 5.84
N ALA A 42 -1.14 -4.49 6.94
CA ALA A 42 -1.05 -3.42 7.94
C ALA A 42 -0.41 -2.16 7.38
N VAL A 43 0.80 -2.28 6.82
CA VAL A 43 1.53 -1.14 6.26
C VAL A 43 0.84 -0.61 5.00
N THR A 44 0.30 -1.50 4.17
CA THR A 44 -0.47 -1.14 2.97
C THR A 44 -1.62 -0.19 3.33
N HIS A 45 -2.43 -0.56 4.33
CA HIS A 45 -3.52 0.30 4.79
C HIS A 45 -3.00 1.59 5.43
N ALA A 46 -1.95 1.53 6.26
CA ALA A 46 -1.37 2.72 6.87
C ALA A 46 -0.89 3.74 5.83
N ALA A 47 -0.25 3.28 4.74
CA ALA A 47 0.19 4.12 3.64
C ALA A 47 -1.00 4.85 2.98
N PHE A 48 -2.03 4.12 2.57
CA PHE A 48 -3.19 4.72 1.88
C PHE A 48 -4.06 5.60 2.77
N LEU A 49 -4.22 5.22 4.04
CA LEU A 49 -4.90 6.08 5.02
C LEU A 49 -4.13 7.39 5.22
N SER A 50 -2.81 7.32 5.26
CA SER A 50 -1.95 8.51 5.37
C SER A 50 -2.06 9.39 4.13
N MET A 51 -2.09 8.82 2.92
CA MET A 51 -2.29 9.58 1.66
C MET A 51 -3.61 10.34 1.67
N GLY A 52 -4.73 9.66 1.94
CA GLY A 52 -6.03 10.35 1.92
C GLY A 52 -6.15 11.41 3.01
N THR A 53 -5.52 11.18 4.18
CA THR A 53 -5.49 12.20 5.25
C THR A 53 -4.67 13.41 4.83
N ALA A 54 -3.53 13.19 4.17
CA ALA A 54 -2.69 14.26 3.65
C ALA A 54 -3.42 15.11 2.59
N TRP A 55 -4.07 14.49 1.60
CA TRP A 55 -4.86 15.21 0.60
C TRP A 55 -6.00 16.02 1.23
N LYS A 56 -6.66 15.45 2.24
CA LYS A 56 -7.72 16.14 2.99
C LYS A 56 -7.18 17.30 3.82
N SER A 57 -5.98 17.19 4.39
CA SER A 57 -5.32 18.28 5.11
C SER A 57 -4.87 19.41 4.17
N ASP A 58 -4.38 19.06 2.98
CA ASP A 58 -4.01 20.01 1.92
C ASP A 58 -5.24 20.70 1.30
N GLY A 59 -6.44 20.12 1.48
CA GLY A 59 -7.69 20.67 0.99
C GLY A 59 -7.88 20.56 -0.53
N ARG A 60 -7.06 19.74 -1.19
CA ARG A 60 -7.03 19.56 -2.65
C ARG A 60 -7.16 18.09 -3.02
N PHE A 61 -7.87 17.80 -4.10
CA PHE A 61 -7.94 16.44 -4.59
C PHE A 61 -6.67 16.05 -5.37
N PRO A 62 -6.22 14.79 -5.29
CA PRO A 62 -4.97 14.39 -5.95
C PRO A 62 -5.03 14.56 -7.47
N TRP A 63 -6.16 14.29 -8.14
CA TRP A 63 -6.29 14.48 -9.60
C TRP A 63 -6.25 15.94 -10.06
N GLU A 64 -6.25 16.90 -9.13
CA GLU A 64 -6.05 18.31 -9.43
C GLU A 64 -4.57 18.68 -9.39
N ASN A 65 -3.69 17.80 -8.91
CA ASN A 65 -2.25 18.01 -8.73
C ASN A 65 -1.41 17.39 -9.87
N PRO A 66 -0.55 18.17 -10.57
CA PRO A 66 0.35 17.67 -11.63
C PRO A 66 1.27 16.52 -11.21
N HIS A 67 1.61 16.43 -9.92
CA HIS A 67 2.41 15.33 -9.36
C HIS A 67 1.64 14.02 -9.20
N PHE A 68 0.32 14.03 -9.42
CA PHE A 68 -0.56 12.87 -9.30
C PHE A 68 -1.16 12.46 -10.66
N VAL A 69 -0.34 12.59 -11.72
CA VAL A 69 -0.67 12.18 -13.10
C VAL A 69 0.28 11.06 -13.53
N GLY A 70 -0.25 9.84 -13.68
CA GLY A 70 0.53 8.69 -14.12
C GLY A 70 -0.06 7.35 -13.64
N GLY A 71 0.51 6.25 -14.13
CA GLY A 71 0.03 4.91 -13.79
C GLY A 71 0.12 4.58 -12.29
N ILE A 72 1.25 4.90 -11.65
CA ILE A 72 1.46 4.69 -10.22
C ILE A 72 0.45 5.51 -9.40
N GLU A 73 0.24 6.75 -9.80
CA GLU A 73 -0.63 7.74 -9.14
C GLU A 73 -2.08 7.28 -9.22
N ASN A 74 -2.51 6.78 -10.39
CA ASN A 74 -3.85 6.24 -10.59
C ASN A 74 -4.13 5.08 -9.64
N VAL A 75 -3.19 4.14 -9.49
CA VAL A 75 -3.33 3.04 -8.54
C VAL A 75 -3.45 3.59 -7.13
N LYS A 76 -2.58 4.54 -6.74
CA LYS A 76 -2.61 5.12 -5.40
C LYS A 76 -3.96 5.75 -5.06
N VAL A 77 -4.48 6.58 -5.95
CA VAL A 77 -5.76 7.28 -5.76
C VAL A 77 -6.92 6.29 -5.70
N ASN A 78 -7.00 5.36 -6.66
CA ASN A 78 -8.09 4.39 -6.70
C ASN A 78 -8.12 3.48 -5.46
N VAL A 79 -6.96 3.02 -4.99
CA VAL A 79 -6.88 2.17 -3.79
C VAL A 79 -7.23 2.95 -2.53
N ALA A 80 -6.73 4.18 -2.37
CA ALA A 80 -7.07 5.03 -1.24
C ALA A 80 -8.58 5.30 -1.17
N LEU A 81 -9.22 5.68 -2.28
CA LEU A 81 -10.66 5.92 -2.34
C LEU A 81 -11.47 4.65 -2.04
N ARG A 82 -11.03 3.49 -2.55
CA ARG A 82 -11.64 2.21 -2.21
C ARG A 82 -11.58 1.92 -0.71
N ILE A 83 -10.45 2.18 -0.06
CA ILE A 83 -10.32 2.01 1.40
C ILE A 83 -11.30 2.93 2.11
N TYR A 84 -11.33 4.22 1.77
CA TYR A 84 -12.22 5.21 2.41
C TYR A 84 -13.71 4.99 2.13
N SER A 85 -14.06 4.27 1.07
CA SER A 85 -15.46 3.85 0.79
C SER A 85 -15.95 2.69 1.66
N ASN A 86 -15.06 2.03 2.42
CA ASN A 86 -15.38 0.90 3.29
C ASN A 86 -15.53 1.31 4.76
N LYS A 87 -15.87 0.34 5.62
CA LYS A 87 -16.10 0.57 7.05
C LYS A 87 -14.78 0.65 7.83
N TRP A 88 -14.57 1.77 8.53
CA TRP A 88 -13.37 2.05 9.32
C TRP A 88 -12.97 0.92 10.28
N HIS A 89 -13.96 0.26 10.91
CA HIS A 89 -13.72 -0.74 11.96
C HIS A 89 -13.04 -2.02 11.44
N VAL A 90 -13.11 -2.30 10.13
CA VAL A 90 -12.39 -3.42 9.51
C VAL A 90 -10.88 -3.16 9.54
N TYR A 91 -10.47 -1.94 9.21
CA TYR A 91 -9.07 -1.52 9.20
C TYR A 91 -8.54 -1.30 10.63
N ALA A 92 -9.34 -0.67 11.49
CA ALA A 92 -8.99 -0.45 12.89
C ALA A 92 -8.79 -1.78 13.63
N GLY A 93 -9.69 -2.75 13.40
CA GLY A 93 -9.62 -4.06 14.02
C GLY A 93 -8.31 -4.79 13.72
N LEU A 94 -7.91 -4.83 12.44
CA LEU A 94 -6.60 -5.38 12.07
C LEU A 94 -5.45 -4.60 12.70
N ALA A 95 -5.43 -3.28 12.55
CA ALA A 95 -4.28 -2.46 12.95
C ALA A 95 -4.06 -2.44 14.47
N ILE A 96 -5.12 -2.35 15.26
CA ILE A 96 -5.05 -2.19 16.72
C ILE A 96 -4.98 -3.55 17.43
N MET A 97 -5.73 -4.56 16.97
CA MET A 97 -5.82 -5.85 17.67
C MET A 97 -4.70 -6.82 17.30
N ASN A 98 -3.94 -6.56 16.24
CA ASN A 98 -2.80 -7.38 15.82
C ASN A 98 -1.48 -6.75 16.31
N PRO A 99 -0.76 -7.37 17.26
CA PRO A 99 0.51 -6.84 17.77
C PRO A 99 1.59 -6.69 16.70
N SER A 100 1.64 -7.60 15.72
CA SER A 100 2.60 -7.51 14.60
C SER A 100 2.30 -6.31 13.71
N ALA A 101 1.03 -6.01 13.48
CA ALA A 101 0.61 -4.83 12.71
C ALA A 101 1.07 -3.53 13.38
N ARG A 102 0.94 -3.42 14.71
CA ARG A 102 1.38 -2.24 15.48
C ARG A 102 2.85 -1.92 15.24
N VAL A 103 3.73 -2.93 15.37
CA VAL A 103 5.18 -2.77 15.16
C VAL A 103 5.49 -2.30 13.74
N GLN A 104 4.83 -2.90 12.75
CA GLN A 104 5.05 -2.54 11.35
C GLN A 104 4.57 -1.14 11.01
N ILE A 105 3.42 -0.73 11.52
CA ILE A 105 2.87 0.62 11.30
C ILE A 105 3.77 1.68 11.96
N GLN A 106 4.29 1.41 13.15
CA GLN A 106 5.27 2.29 13.81
C GLN A 106 6.55 2.41 13.00
N GLN A 107 7.11 1.27 12.54
CA GLN A 107 8.32 1.28 11.73
C GLN A 107 8.10 1.99 10.40
N TYR A 108 6.94 1.82 9.76
CA TYR A 108 6.60 2.56 8.54
C TYR A 108 6.57 4.07 8.76
N ALA A 109 5.90 4.54 9.82
CA ALA A 109 5.89 5.96 10.15
C ALA A 109 7.30 6.51 10.47
N LYS A 110 8.16 5.67 11.07
CA LYS A 110 9.58 6.00 11.27
C LYS A 110 10.34 6.09 9.96
N SER A 111 10.16 5.12 9.05
CA SER A 111 10.77 5.13 7.71
C SER A 111 10.35 6.35 6.89
N VAL A 112 9.06 6.73 6.92
CA VAL A 112 8.57 7.98 6.31
C VAL A 112 9.30 9.19 6.91
N ALA A 113 9.39 9.27 8.24
CA ALA A 113 10.04 10.38 8.92
C ALA A 113 11.54 10.48 8.63
N ASP A 114 12.25 9.36 8.63
CA ASP A 114 13.70 9.34 8.42
C ASP A 114 14.06 9.69 6.97
N LEU A 115 13.32 9.17 5.98
CA LEU A 115 13.51 9.55 4.58
C LEU A 115 13.16 11.02 4.36
N PHE A 116 12.03 11.50 4.91
CA PHE A 116 11.65 12.91 4.80
C PHE A 116 12.69 13.86 5.43
N LYS A 117 13.29 13.47 6.56
CA LYS A 117 14.40 14.23 7.16
C LYS A 117 15.57 14.39 6.18
N LEU A 118 15.99 13.31 5.51
CA LEU A 118 17.06 13.37 4.50
C LEU A 118 16.68 14.27 3.32
N MET A 119 15.41 14.22 2.89
CA MET A 119 14.88 15.07 1.81
C MET A 119 14.95 16.56 2.15
N ILE A 120 14.51 16.97 3.34
CA ILE A 120 14.48 18.39 3.74
C ILE A 120 15.86 18.93 4.13
N THR A 121 16.78 18.07 4.57
CA THR A 121 18.19 18.47 4.80
C THR A 121 19.05 18.32 3.55
N GLU A 122 18.44 17.98 2.41
CA GLU A 122 19.08 17.85 1.10
C GLU A 122 20.29 16.90 1.11
N ASN A 123 20.25 15.87 1.98
CA ASN A 123 21.28 14.84 2.07
C ASN A 123 21.02 13.74 1.04
N GLU A 124 21.15 14.12 -0.24
CA GLU A 124 20.80 13.30 -1.40
C GLU A 124 21.62 12.01 -1.47
N THR A 125 22.92 12.06 -1.19
CA THR A 125 23.80 10.88 -1.21
C THR A 125 23.32 9.80 -0.24
N GLU A 126 23.00 10.17 1.00
CA GLU A 126 22.52 9.23 2.02
C GLU A 126 21.12 8.71 1.68
N LEU A 127 20.24 9.57 1.17
CA LEU A 127 18.90 9.19 0.72
C LEU A 127 18.97 8.12 -0.38
N ILE A 128 19.78 8.36 -1.40
CA ILE A 128 19.99 7.44 -2.53
C ILE A 128 20.55 6.11 -2.02
N ALA A 129 21.60 6.16 -1.19
CA ALA A 129 22.24 4.97 -0.64
C ALA A 129 21.22 4.12 0.14
N ARG A 130 20.52 4.72 1.09
CA ARG A 130 19.52 4.04 1.93
C ARG A 130 18.40 3.41 1.10
N VAL A 131 17.83 4.17 0.16
CA VAL A 131 16.74 3.68 -0.71
C VAL A 131 17.22 2.55 -1.62
N LYS A 132 18.39 2.69 -2.27
CA LYS A 132 18.92 1.66 -3.16
C LYS A 132 19.34 0.39 -2.41
N THR A 133 19.89 0.49 -1.21
CA THR A 133 20.17 -0.67 -0.35
C THR A 133 18.90 -1.41 0.03
N ALA A 134 17.85 -0.70 0.46
CA ALA A 134 16.56 -1.32 0.76
C ALA A 134 15.92 -1.94 -0.50
N GLY A 135 16.03 -1.25 -1.64
CA GLY A 135 15.58 -1.74 -2.94
C GLY A 135 16.26 -3.04 -3.37
N GLU A 136 17.58 -3.15 -3.21
CA GLU A 136 18.32 -4.38 -3.52
C GLU A 136 17.94 -5.52 -2.58
N PHE A 137 17.70 -5.25 -1.29
CA PHE A 137 17.22 -6.26 -0.35
C PHE A 137 15.87 -6.86 -0.78
N VAL A 138 14.94 -6.01 -1.23
CA VAL A 138 13.57 -6.45 -1.58
C VAL A 138 13.49 -6.99 -3.02
N PHE A 139 14.08 -6.30 -3.99
CA PHE A 139 13.89 -6.56 -5.43
C PHE A 139 15.14 -7.07 -6.15
N GLY A 140 16.25 -7.24 -5.44
CA GLY A 140 17.53 -7.67 -5.98
C GLY A 140 17.53 -9.07 -6.56
N LYS A 141 18.69 -9.49 -7.07
CA LYS A 141 18.82 -10.71 -7.89
C LYS A 141 18.41 -12.00 -7.16
N SER A 142 18.57 -12.05 -5.84
CA SER A 142 18.10 -13.17 -5.01
C SER A 142 16.59 -13.38 -5.07
N ASN A 143 15.82 -12.33 -5.39
CA ASN A 143 14.37 -12.37 -5.54
C ASN A 143 13.92 -12.32 -7.01
N ALA A 144 14.85 -12.43 -7.98
CA ALA A 144 14.57 -12.35 -9.42
C ALA A 144 13.79 -13.54 -9.99
N HIS A 145 13.65 -14.62 -9.22
CA HIS A 145 12.84 -15.78 -9.60
C HIS A 145 11.33 -15.53 -9.51
N HIS A 146 10.90 -14.41 -8.89
CA HIS A 146 9.49 -14.03 -8.85
C HIS A 146 9.07 -13.39 -10.17
N GLN A 147 8.01 -13.93 -10.77
CA GLN A 147 7.34 -13.34 -11.94
C GLN A 147 6.98 -11.89 -11.59
N PRO A 148 7.40 -10.89 -12.40
CA PRO A 148 7.06 -9.50 -12.13
C PRO A 148 5.54 -9.34 -12.07
N ILE A 149 5.04 -8.60 -11.08
CA ILE A 149 3.66 -8.12 -11.10
C ILE A 149 3.59 -7.02 -12.16
N LEU A 150 3.57 -7.43 -13.42
CA LEU A 150 3.75 -6.55 -14.58
C LEU A 150 2.50 -5.70 -14.78
N LEU A 151 2.59 -4.45 -14.31
CA LEU A 151 1.67 -3.38 -14.66
C LEU A 151 2.40 -2.50 -15.68
N SER A 152 1.94 -2.47 -16.94
CA SER A 152 2.46 -1.50 -17.91
C SER A 152 1.76 -0.16 -17.72
N ASP A 153 2.48 0.95 -17.92
CA ASP A 153 1.92 2.31 -17.83
C ASP A 153 0.65 2.46 -18.67
N SER A 154 0.68 1.99 -19.91
CA SER A 154 -0.47 2.03 -20.83
C SER A 154 -1.74 1.39 -20.26
N LEU A 155 -1.60 0.35 -19.43
CA LEU A 155 -2.73 -0.33 -18.79
C LEU A 155 -3.22 0.41 -17.53
N LEU A 156 -2.32 1.09 -16.82
CA LEU A 156 -2.66 1.86 -15.63
C LEU A 156 -3.25 3.23 -15.97
N ASP A 157 -2.90 3.78 -17.13
CA ASP A 157 -3.38 5.08 -17.61
C ASP A 157 -4.87 5.08 -17.97
N GLU A 158 -5.43 3.93 -18.37
CA GLU A 158 -6.86 3.79 -18.68
C GLU A 158 -7.78 4.03 -17.47
N TYR A 159 -7.23 4.04 -16.26
CA TYR A 159 -7.97 4.16 -14.99
C TYR A 159 -7.68 5.46 -14.24
N SER A 160 -7.25 6.50 -14.95
CA SER A 160 -7.02 7.82 -14.35
C SER A 160 -8.30 8.57 -14.00
N LEU A 161 -8.31 9.18 -12.82
CA LEU A 161 -9.27 10.23 -12.45
C LEU A 161 -8.78 11.62 -12.87
N SER A 162 -7.51 11.76 -13.24
CA SER A 162 -6.95 13.01 -13.74
C SER A 162 -7.39 13.25 -15.18
N LYS A 163 -7.83 14.48 -15.44
CA LYS A 163 -8.07 14.99 -16.79
C LYS A 163 -6.88 15.77 -17.33
N MET A 164 -5.79 15.87 -16.56
CA MET A 164 -4.60 16.60 -16.99
C MET A 164 -3.85 15.83 -18.08
N PRO A 165 -3.42 16.51 -19.15
CA PRO A 165 -2.56 15.93 -20.17
C PRO A 165 -1.24 15.39 -19.58
N LYS A 166 -0.74 14.26 -20.11
CA LYS A 166 0.49 13.61 -19.59
C LYS A 166 1.74 14.47 -19.73
N ASP A 167 1.78 15.35 -20.73
CA ASP A 167 2.84 16.34 -20.93
C ASP A 167 2.92 17.40 -19.82
N GLN A 168 1.88 17.50 -18.98
CA GLN A 168 1.85 18.34 -17.78
C GLN A 168 2.19 17.55 -16.51
N SER A 169 2.52 16.26 -16.61
CA SER A 169 2.92 15.44 -15.46
C SER A 169 4.25 15.91 -14.91
N MET A 170 4.31 16.05 -13.58
CA MET A 170 5.51 16.41 -12.85
C MET A 170 5.98 15.23 -12.00
N PRO A 171 7.30 14.99 -11.87
CA PRO A 171 7.81 13.89 -11.04
C PRO A 171 7.31 13.96 -9.59
N ASN A 172 6.81 12.83 -9.08
CA ASN A 172 6.41 12.66 -7.68
C ASN A 172 7.61 12.16 -6.87
N SER A 173 7.72 12.53 -5.59
CA SER A 173 8.78 11.98 -4.70
C SER A 173 8.58 10.50 -4.40
N HIS A 174 7.35 10.00 -4.54
CA HIS A 174 6.90 8.68 -4.14
C HIS A 174 7.31 8.28 -2.71
N LEU A 175 7.40 9.25 -1.77
CA LEU A 175 7.81 9.00 -0.38
C LEU A 175 7.07 7.82 0.25
N SER A 176 5.79 7.67 -0.07
CA SER A 176 4.97 6.55 0.40
C SER A 176 5.48 5.15 0.01
N LEU A 177 6.01 5.02 -1.21
CA LEU A 177 6.56 3.76 -1.76
C LEU A 177 8.00 3.56 -1.27
N LEU A 178 8.81 4.62 -1.30
CA LEU A 178 10.19 4.58 -0.80
C LEU A 178 10.23 4.15 0.69
N ALA A 179 9.34 4.72 1.50
CA ALA A 179 9.21 4.38 2.91
C ALA A 179 8.71 2.95 3.16
N MET A 180 7.92 2.38 2.24
CA MET A 180 7.49 0.98 2.36
C MET A 180 8.68 0.04 2.21
N VAL A 181 9.50 0.28 1.19
CA VAL A 181 10.69 -0.54 0.93
C VAL A 181 11.72 -0.40 2.04
N ASP A 182 11.94 0.83 2.54
CA ASP A 182 12.75 1.04 3.74
C ASP A 182 12.15 0.30 4.96
N CYS A 183 10.84 0.36 5.17
CA CYS A 183 10.19 -0.35 6.28
C CYS A 183 10.41 -1.87 6.21
N TRP A 184 10.27 -2.49 5.03
CA TRP A 184 10.55 -3.91 4.85
C TRP A 184 12.00 -4.24 5.14
N TYR A 185 12.94 -3.43 4.64
CA TYR A 185 14.35 -3.61 4.91
C TYR A 185 14.69 -3.52 6.41
N GLN A 186 14.18 -2.49 7.10
CA GLN A 186 14.42 -2.29 8.54
C GLN A 186 13.86 -3.42 9.41
N LEU A 187 12.79 -4.08 8.96
CA LEU A 187 12.18 -5.21 9.66
C LEU A 187 12.72 -6.58 9.20
N GLY A 188 13.57 -6.61 8.18
CA GLY A 188 14.03 -7.85 7.56
C GLY A 188 12.88 -8.67 6.95
N LEU A 189 11.85 -8.01 6.43
CA LEU A 189 10.67 -8.64 5.84
C LEU A 189 10.84 -8.74 4.33
N ASN A 190 10.64 -9.94 3.78
CA ASN A 190 10.54 -10.14 2.35
C ASN A 190 9.05 -10.25 1.94
N PRO A 191 8.50 -9.27 1.21
CA PRO A 191 7.08 -9.30 0.84
C PRO A 191 6.69 -10.48 -0.06
N TYR A 192 7.65 -11.15 -0.71
CA TYR A 192 7.42 -12.33 -1.53
C TYR A 192 7.30 -13.65 -0.73
N GLU A 193 7.67 -13.69 0.55
CA GLU A 193 7.58 -14.92 1.36
C GLU A 193 6.15 -15.20 1.87
N HIS A 194 5.28 -14.20 1.85
CA HIS A 194 3.97 -14.23 2.49
C HIS A 194 2.81 -14.20 1.48
N MET A 195 3.00 -14.82 0.31
CA MET A 195 2.04 -14.80 -0.82
C MET A 195 0.67 -15.41 -0.52
N VAL A 196 0.57 -16.28 0.50
CA VAL A 196 -0.60 -17.13 0.78
C VAL A 196 -1.85 -16.35 1.22
N CYS A 197 -1.70 -15.18 1.85
CA CYS A 197 -2.85 -14.35 2.27
C CYS A 197 -2.86 -12.98 1.56
N GLN A 198 -2.33 -12.90 0.35
CA GLN A 198 -2.31 -11.64 -0.38
C GLN A 198 -3.70 -11.18 -0.78
N THR A 199 -3.95 -9.92 -0.51
CA THR A 199 -5.13 -9.23 -1.05
C THR A 199 -4.79 -8.65 -2.42
N PRO A 200 -5.79 -8.46 -3.31
CA PRO A 200 -5.58 -7.73 -4.56
C PRO A 200 -4.94 -6.35 -4.35
N LEU A 201 -5.23 -5.67 -3.23
CA LEU A 201 -4.64 -4.38 -2.90
C LEU A 201 -3.14 -4.48 -2.61
N PHE A 202 -2.71 -5.51 -1.88
CA PHE A 202 -1.30 -5.75 -1.63
C PHE A 202 -0.55 -6.04 -2.93
N ARG A 203 -1.11 -6.87 -3.82
CA ARG A 203 -0.50 -7.16 -5.14
C ARG A 203 -0.33 -5.91 -5.99
N LEU A 204 -1.34 -5.04 -6.02
CA LEU A 204 -1.26 -3.76 -6.71
C LEU A 204 -0.17 -2.87 -6.14
N TRP A 205 -0.16 -2.72 -4.81
CA TRP A 205 0.82 -1.92 -4.11
C TRP A 205 2.26 -2.44 -4.32
N MET A 206 2.45 -3.75 -4.22
CA MET A 206 3.70 -4.43 -4.55
C MET A 206 4.12 -4.18 -5.99
N GLY A 207 3.21 -4.35 -6.95
CA GLY A 207 3.50 -4.18 -8.37
C GLY A 207 3.95 -2.76 -8.73
N ILE A 208 3.28 -1.71 -8.22
CA ILE A 208 3.72 -0.33 -8.47
C ILE A 208 5.02 0.02 -7.74
N THR A 209 5.28 -0.60 -6.59
CA THR A 209 6.53 -0.41 -5.84
C THR A 209 7.70 -1.06 -6.60
N GLU A 210 7.51 -2.32 -7.03
CA GLU A 210 8.49 -3.04 -7.84
C GLU A 210 8.76 -2.30 -9.16
N TYR A 211 7.70 -1.81 -9.82
CA TYR A 211 7.82 -1.04 -11.06
C TYR A 211 8.67 0.23 -10.89
N LEU A 212 8.46 0.99 -9.80
CA LEU A 212 9.29 2.16 -9.47
C LEU A 212 10.76 1.76 -9.30
N PHE A 213 11.05 0.71 -8.53
CA PHE A 213 12.41 0.31 -8.22
C PHE A 213 13.14 -0.39 -9.38
N ARG A 214 12.41 -1.06 -10.27
CA ARG A 214 12.96 -1.74 -11.45
C ARG A 214 13.08 -0.84 -12.68
N THR A 215 12.61 0.40 -12.61
CA THR A 215 12.72 1.38 -13.69
C THR A 215 13.67 2.50 -13.27
N PRO A 216 14.99 2.42 -13.60
CA PRO A 216 16.00 3.33 -13.06
C PRO A 216 15.67 4.82 -13.26
N ASN A 217 15.19 5.20 -14.45
CA ASN A 217 14.83 6.58 -14.75
C ASN A 217 13.70 7.11 -13.87
N LEU A 218 12.71 6.27 -13.52
CA LEU A 218 11.62 6.66 -12.62
C LEU A 218 12.12 6.79 -11.18
N LEU A 219 12.94 5.84 -10.71
CA LEU A 219 13.49 5.89 -9.36
C LEU A 219 14.41 7.11 -9.16
N ASP A 220 15.32 7.35 -10.09
CA ASP A 220 16.23 8.50 -10.03
C ASP A 220 15.44 9.82 -10.13
N GLY A 221 14.41 9.87 -10.98
CA GLY A 221 13.49 11.01 -11.06
C GLY A 221 12.72 11.26 -9.75
N ALA A 222 12.25 10.20 -9.08
CA ALA A 222 11.58 10.30 -7.80
C ALA A 222 12.51 10.79 -6.68
N LEU A 223 13.74 10.26 -6.61
CA LEU A 223 14.77 10.66 -5.65
C LEU A 223 15.18 12.12 -5.84
N HIS A 224 15.38 12.55 -7.08
CA HIS A 224 15.66 13.95 -7.41
C HIS A 224 14.48 14.85 -7.01
N ALA A 225 13.24 14.46 -7.35
CA ALA A 225 12.04 15.21 -6.98
C ALA A 225 11.82 15.29 -5.46
N ALA A 226 12.21 14.24 -4.72
CA ALA A 226 12.12 14.18 -3.27
C ALA A 226 12.99 15.25 -2.58
N VAL A 227 14.17 15.54 -3.13
CA VAL A 227 15.09 16.55 -2.59
C VAL A 227 14.77 17.95 -3.13
N HIS A 228 14.57 18.06 -4.44
CA HIS A 228 14.60 19.36 -5.12
C HIS A 228 13.23 20.01 -5.32
N SER A 229 12.13 19.23 -5.36
CA SER A 229 10.79 19.81 -5.52
C SER A 229 10.22 20.31 -4.19
N ARG A 230 10.07 21.63 -4.07
CA ARG A 230 9.45 22.27 -2.90
C ARG A 230 7.96 21.94 -2.77
N GLU A 231 7.27 21.79 -3.90
CA GLU A 231 5.84 21.40 -3.92
C GLU A 231 5.64 19.97 -3.38
N ASN A 232 6.51 19.03 -3.79
CA ASN A 232 6.51 17.69 -3.21
C ASN A 232 6.81 17.74 -1.72
N ARG A 233 7.83 18.49 -1.27
CA ARG A 233 8.16 18.62 0.15
C ARG A 233 6.99 19.13 1.01
N GLY A 234 6.18 20.06 0.50
CA GLY A 234 4.96 20.51 1.16
C GLY A 234 3.94 19.38 1.33
N THR A 235 3.66 18.65 0.24
CA THR A 235 2.73 17.50 0.27
C THR A 235 3.25 16.34 1.14
N ASP A 236 4.56 16.08 1.08
CA ASP A 236 5.24 15.03 1.85
C ASP A 236 5.26 15.34 3.35
N MET A 237 5.24 16.61 3.74
CA MET A 237 5.09 17.03 5.13
C MET A 237 3.70 16.68 5.69
N GLU A 238 2.65 16.89 4.90
CA GLU A 238 1.29 16.45 5.25
C GLU A 238 1.21 14.92 5.33
N PHE A 239 1.88 14.21 4.41
CA PHE A 239 1.96 12.75 4.42
C PHE A 239 2.68 12.22 5.66
N LEU A 240 3.83 12.79 6.03
CA LEU A 240 4.56 12.48 7.26
C LEU A 240 3.69 12.68 8.50
N THR A 241 3.02 13.84 8.58
CA THR A 241 2.17 14.19 9.72
C THR A 241 1.01 13.20 9.84
N ALA A 242 0.38 12.85 8.72
CA ALA A 242 -0.66 11.84 8.68
C ALA A 242 -0.16 10.46 9.11
N ALA A 243 1.00 10.01 8.60
CA ALA A 243 1.58 8.71 8.92
C ALA A 243 1.89 8.56 10.41
N ARG A 244 2.51 9.56 11.03
CA ARG A 244 2.73 9.59 12.48
C ARG A 244 1.43 9.54 13.25
N GLY A 245 0.46 10.36 12.85
CA GLY A 245 -0.82 10.41 13.53
C GLY A 245 -1.60 9.09 13.47
N TRP A 246 -1.52 8.34 12.36
CA TRP A 246 -2.11 7.00 12.28
C TRP A 246 -1.36 6.00 13.15
N ALA A 247 -0.03 6.02 13.14
CA ALA A 247 0.79 5.16 13.99
C ALA A 247 0.52 5.38 15.48
N GLU A 248 0.47 6.64 15.93
CA GLU A 248 0.14 7.00 17.32
C GLU A 248 -1.28 6.54 17.69
N CYS A 249 -2.25 6.73 16.79
CA CYS A 249 -3.62 6.29 17.03
C CYS A 249 -3.73 4.77 17.22
N VAL A 250 -2.96 4.02 16.43
CA VAL A 250 -2.90 2.55 16.50
C VAL A 250 -2.17 2.10 17.77
N ASP A 251 -1.06 2.74 18.12
CA ASP A 251 -0.26 2.38 19.30
C ASP A 251 -1.02 2.60 20.61
N LEU A 252 -1.77 3.70 20.70
CA LEU A 252 -2.64 4.00 21.84
C LEU A 252 -3.90 3.10 21.89
N GLY A 253 -4.16 2.31 20.84
CA GLY A 253 -5.37 1.49 20.73
C GLY A 253 -6.68 2.30 20.72
N ASN A 254 -6.62 3.56 20.27
CA ASN A 254 -7.75 4.48 20.35
C ASN A 254 -8.74 4.28 19.18
N MET A 255 -9.71 3.40 19.38
CA MET A 255 -10.76 3.10 18.38
C MET A 255 -11.57 4.32 17.96
N GLU A 256 -11.95 5.19 18.90
CA GLU A 256 -12.74 6.39 18.58
C GLU A 256 -11.90 7.43 17.83
N GLY A 257 -10.64 7.61 18.21
CA GLY A 257 -9.68 8.43 17.47
C GLY A 257 -9.49 7.94 16.04
N TYR A 258 -9.40 6.63 15.86
CA TYR A 258 -9.29 5.99 14.54
C TYR A 258 -10.54 6.28 13.69
N ARG A 259 -11.73 6.06 14.27
CA ARG A 259 -13.01 6.34 13.63
C ARG A 259 -13.10 7.79 13.16
N ARG A 260 -12.83 8.76 14.04
CA ARG A 260 -12.93 10.20 13.72
C ARG A 260 -11.97 10.60 12.61
N ARG A 261 -10.73 10.10 12.64
CA ARG A 261 -9.75 10.30 11.56
C ARG A 261 -10.26 9.74 10.24
N PHE A 262 -10.74 8.50 10.25
CA PHE A 262 -11.23 7.82 9.06
C PHE A 262 -12.45 8.52 8.47
N GLU A 263 -13.52 8.69 9.26
CA GLU A 263 -14.79 9.27 8.81
C GLU A 263 -14.63 10.74 8.38
N GLY A 264 -13.75 11.48 9.06
CA GLY A 264 -13.42 12.86 8.68
C GLY A 264 -12.73 12.94 7.31
N THR A 265 -11.84 12.01 7.00
CA THR A 265 -11.21 11.92 5.67
C THR A 265 -12.18 11.34 4.62
N ALA A 266 -12.97 10.33 4.97
CA ALA A 266 -13.95 9.76 4.06
C ALA A 266 -15.01 10.79 3.64
N SER A 267 -15.41 11.68 4.55
CA SER A 267 -16.37 12.76 4.27
C SER A 267 -15.86 13.72 3.19
N PHE A 268 -14.56 13.98 3.12
CA PHE A 268 -13.93 14.82 2.09
C PHE A 268 -14.05 14.21 0.69
N PHE A 269 -14.02 12.87 0.57
CA PHE A 269 -14.13 12.17 -0.72
C PHE A 269 -15.55 11.70 -1.08
N LYS A 270 -16.55 12.01 -0.24
CA LYS A 270 -17.88 11.40 -0.30
C LYS A 270 -18.54 11.50 -1.68
N ASP A 271 -18.44 12.66 -2.32
CA ASP A 271 -19.06 12.94 -3.62
C ASP A 271 -18.32 12.31 -4.80
N ARG A 272 -17.19 11.64 -4.56
CA ARG A 272 -16.36 10.98 -5.57
C ARG A 272 -16.35 9.47 -5.44
N PHE A 273 -16.92 8.92 -4.35
CA PHE A 273 -16.95 7.47 -4.13
C PHE A 273 -17.70 6.71 -5.22
N ALA A 274 -18.83 7.23 -5.74
CA ALA A 274 -19.61 6.54 -6.76
C ALA A 274 -18.81 6.37 -8.07
N GLU A 275 -18.19 7.44 -8.55
CA GLU A 275 -17.34 7.43 -9.75
C GLU A 275 -16.09 6.56 -9.55
N SER A 276 -15.39 6.75 -8.44
CA SER A 276 -14.18 6.01 -8.11
C SER A 276 -14.43 4.51 -7.89
N ALA A 277 -15.57 4.12 -7.31
CA ALA A 277 -15.88 2.70 -7.11
C ALA A 277 -16.00 1.95 -8.44
N VAL A 278 -16.60 2.58 -9.47
CA VAL A 278 -16.74 1.97 -10.80
C VAL A 278 -15.38 1.84 -11.50
N LEU A 279 -14.53 2.86 -11.41
CA LEU A 279 -13.18 2.83 -12.00
C LEU A 279 -12.25 1.87 -11.26
N GLY A 280 -12.19 1.94 -9.94
CA GLY A 280 -11.35 1.09 -9.11
C GLY A 280 -11.70 -0.39 -9.20
N ASN A 281 -12.99 -0.74 -9.30
CA ASN A 281 -13.41 -2.14 -9.52
C ASN A 281 -12.97 -2.68 -10.87
N ARG A 282 -13.08 -1.88 -11.95
CA ARG A 282 -12.62 -2.29 -13.28
C ARG A 282 -11.10 -2.47 -13.32
N MET A 283 -10.35 -1.57 -12.70
CA MET A 283 -8.89 -1.66 -12.56
C MET A 283 -8.47 -2.95 -11.87
N ILE A 284 -9.07 -3.26 -10.71
CA ILE A 284 -8.76 -4.48 -9.95
C ILE A 284 -9.12 -5.74 -10.75
N GLN A 285 -10.27 -5.78 -11.41
CA GLN A 285 -10.67 -6.92 -12.23
C GLN A 285 -9.72 -7.17 -13.39
N MET A 286 -9.30 -6.12 -14.10
CA MET A 286 -8.34 -6.24 -15.21
C MET A 286 -7.01 -6.81 -14.72
N ILE A 287 -6.50 -6.26 -13.61
CA ILE A 287 -5.21 -6.68 -13.07
C ILE A 287 -5.28 -8.10 -12.52
N MET A 288 -6.37 -8.49 -11.84
CA MET A 288 -6.60 -9.86 -11.39
C MET A 288 -6.69 -10.85 -12.56
N LYS A 289 -7.33 -10.47 -13.69
CA LYS A 289 -7.38 -11.32 -14.88
C LYS A 289 -5.99 -11.54 -15.49
N LYS A 290 -5.15 -10.51 -15.54
CA LYS A 290 -3.79 -10.62 -16.12
C LYS A 290 -2.78 -11.28 -15.19
N THR A 291 -2.94 -11.12 -13.88
CA THR A 291 -2.07 -11.76 -12.88
C THR A 291 -2.50 -13.20 -12.55
N GLY A 292 -3.80 -13.52 -12.59
CA GLY A 292 -4.32 -14.88 -12.36
C GLY A 292 -4.51 -15.73 -13.62
N GLY A 293 -4.59 -15.13 -14.82
CA GLY A 293 -4.81 -15.86 -16.07
C GLY A 293 -3.61 -16.69 -16.53
N LYS A 294 -2.39 -16.37 -16.07
CA LYS A 294 -1.16 -17.09 -16.46
C LYS A 294 -0.80 -18.28 -15.57
N GLU A 295 -1.39 -18.41 -14.37
CA GLU A 295 -1.19 -19.60 -13.54
C GLU A 295 -1.80 -20.86 -14.20
N LYS A 296 -2.76 -20.71 -15.13
CA LYS A 296 -3.36 -21.82 -15.87
C LYS A 296 -2.68 -22.15 -17.21
N GLU A 297 -1.80 -21.29 -17.72
CA GLU A 297 -1.08 -21.54 -18.99
C GLU A 297 0.28 -22.25 -18.78
N GLY A 298 0.63 -22.58 -17.54
CA GLY A 298 1.87 -23.29 -17.17
C GLY A 298 1.69 -24.78 -16.84
N GLU A 299 0.48 -25.32 -16.97
CA GLU A 299 0.16 -26.74 -16.72
C GLU A 299 -0.35 -27.50 -17.98
N GLU A 300 -0.08 -27.01 -19.18
CA GLU A 300 -0.22 -27.79 -20.43
C GLU A 300 1.13 -28.10 -21.08
#